data_AF-A0A0C3I145-F1
#
_entry.id   AF-A0A0C3I145-F1
#
_cell.length_a   1.000
_cell.length_b   1.000
_cell.length_c   1.000
_cell.angle_alpha   90.00
_cell.angle_beta   90.00
_cell.angle_gamma   90.00
#
_symmetry.space_group_name_H-M   'P 1'
#
loop_
_entity.id
_entity.type
_entity.pdbx_description
1 polymer ?
#
loop_
_entity_poly.entity_id
_entity_poly.type
_entity_poly.pdbx_seq_one_letter_code
_entity_poly.pdbx_strand_id
1 'polypeptide(L)'
;RRDSWGGALSLGPSKSTIISAVTTLIPGPAPSVQTGELFLWPGMSNGTGDLIQTTLESWPDNSWCGAKTGQWCVRASVFGSFGQLDGTAGVASGTDQVKIQYTLESDQETWTQTVTNAVTGALLSTYSHASGPYMRGYGTGTECDNGCSGTVAAQTYQNTVITLASADTTFGSTLVLSGGTTYTGLVSSQGGKVWSIASISIPAMT
;
A
#
# COMPACT_ATOMS: atom_id res chain seq x y z
N ARG A 1 -17.67 15.42 1.53
CA ARG A 1 -16.66 16.40 2.02
C ARG A 1 -15.40 16.15 1.20
N ARG A 2 -14.48 17.12 1.07
CA ARG A 2 -13.23 16.92 0.31
C ARG A 2 -12.29 15.98 1.08
N ASP A 3 -11.59 15.13 0.35
CA ASP A 3 -10.59 14.20 0.88
C ASP A 3 -9.43 14.97 1.52
N SER A 4 -8.82 14.37 2.53
CA SER A 4 -7.67 14.91 3.24
C SER A 4 -6.58 13.85 3.37
N TRP A 5 -5.33 14.30 3.44
CA TRP A 5 -4.15 13.45 3.30
C TRP A 5 -3.25 13.57 4.51
N GLY A 6 -2.82 12.43 5.03
CA GLY A 6 -1.77 12.33 6.05
C GLY A 6 -0.37 12.34 5.42
N GLY A 7 0.57 11.67 6.09
CA GLY A 7 1.90 11.48 5.53
C GLY A 7 1.92 10.43 4.41
N ALA A 8 2.85 10.60 3.49
CA ALA A 8 3.07 9.67 2.38
C ALA A 8 4.55 9.58 2.00
N LEU A 9 4.89 8.49 1.30
CA LEU A 9 6.13 8.32 0.55
C LEU A 9 5.77 7.83 -0.84
N SER A 10 6.39 8.42 -1.87
CA SER A 10 6.27 7.92 -3.25
C SER A 10 7.64 7.82 -3.93
N LEU A 11 7.72 6.90 -4.88
CA LEU A 11 8.83 6.67 -5.79
C LEU A 11 8.27 6.53 -7.20
N GLY A 12 8.84 7.28 -8.14
CA GLY A 12 8.57 7.15 -9.57
C GLY A 12 8.14 8.46 -10.24
N PRO A 13 7.88 8.40 -11.56
CA PRO A 13 7.93 7.18 -12.38
C PRO A 13 9.37 6.68 -12.61
N SER A 14 9.54 5.36 -12.54
CA SER A 14 10.74 4.66 -13.04
C SER A 14 10.78 4.68 -14.58
N LYS A 15 11.99 4.63 -15.14
CA LYS A 15 12.22 4.38 -16.58
C LYS A 15 11.91 2.95 -16.98
N SER A 16 11.79 2.03 -16.01
CA SER A 16 11.43 0.64 -16.23
C SER A 16 10.15 0.27 -15.50
N THR A 17 9.49 -0.77 -15.98
CA THR A 17 8.33 -1.40 -15.33
C THR A 17 8.74 -1.99 -13.99
N ILE A 18 7.98 -1.73 -12.93
CA ILE A 18 7.98 -2.53 -11.72
C ILE A 18 7.36 -3.89 -12.08
N ILE A 19 8.02 -4.99 -11.73
CA ILE A 19 7.50 -6.36 -11.92
C ILE A 19 7.12 -7.03 -10.61
N SER A 20 7.64 -6.51 -9.49
CA SER A 20 7.24 -6.93 -8.16
C SER A 20 7.49 -5.81 -7.16
N ALA A 21 6.59 -5.66 -6.20
CA ALA A 21 6.83 -4.86 -5.02
C ALA A 21 6.31 -5.61 -3.78
N VAL A 22 7.07 -5.60 -2.70
CA VAL A 22 6.69 -6.20 -1.43
C VAL A 22 6.96 -5.21 -0.30
N THR A 23 6.10 -5.17 0.71
CA THR A 23 6.30 -4.39 1.93
C THR A 23 5.59 -5.06 3.10
N THR A 24 6.02 -4.79 4.33
CA THR A 24 5.33 -5.26 5.54
C THR A 24 4.84 -4.07 6.34
N LEU A 25 3.53 -3.87 6.40
CA LEU A 25 2.89 -2.80 7.17
C LEU A 25 2.60 -3.25 8.60
N ILE A 26 2.99 -2.43 9.57
CA ILE A 26 2.49 -2.43 10.93
C ILE A 26 1.61 -1.17 11.09
N PRO A 27 0.28 -1.31 11.09
CA PRO A 27 -0.61 -0.16 10.90
C PRO A 27 -0.84 0.69 12.16
N GLY A 28 -0.56 0.13 13.35
CA GLY A 28 -1.09 0.67 14.60
C GLY A 28 -2.59 0.40 14.74
N PRO A 29 -3.19 0.61 15.93
CA PRO A 29 -4.63 0.37 16.11
C PRO A 29 -5.48 1.30 15.23
N ALA A 30 -6.57 0.78 14.69
CA ALA A 30 -7.58 1.60 14.04
C ALA A 30 -8.25 2.53 15.09
N PRO A 31 -8.73 3.73 14.69
CA PRO A 31 -9.54 4.57 15.58
C PRO A 31 -10.74 3.80 16.14
N SER A 32 -11.04 3.98 17.43
CA SER A 32 -12.15 3.28 18.08
C SER A 32 -13.53 3.77 17.62
N VAL A 33 -13.59 5.00 17.12
CA VAL A 33 -14.76 5.64 16.52
C VAL A 33 -14.31 6.29 15.24
N GLN A 34 -15.11 6.14 14.20
CA GLN A 34 -14.81 6.63 12.87
C GLN A 34 -16.02 7.37 12.29
N THR A 35 -15.79 8.54 11.71
CA THR A 35 -16.80 9.46 11.16
C THR A 35 -16.85 9.45 9.62
N GLY A 36 -15.89 8.83 8.96
CA GLY A 36 -15.76 8.73 7.51
C GLY A 36 -14.91 7.53 7.12
N GLU A 37 -14.27 7.55 5.96
CA GLU A 37 -13.51 6.38 5.48
C GLU A 37 -12.02 6.71 5.57
N LEU A 38 -11.32 6.00 6.47
CA LEU A 38 -9.88 6.14 6.67
C LEU A 38 -9.18 4.97 5.99
N PHE A 39 -8.16 5.28 5.18
CA PHE A 39 -7.40 4.31 4.42
C PHE A 39 -5.91 4.44 4.75
N LEU A 40 -5.27 3.30 4.97
CA LEU A 40 -3.82 3.15 4.84
C LEU A 40 -3.56 2.33 3.59
N TRP A 41 -2.65 2.76 2.74
CA TRP A 41 -2.32 2.01 1.53
C TRP A 41 -0.82 1.98 1.29
N PRO A 42 -0.33 0.91 0.66
CA PRO A 42 0.58 1.04 -0.44
C PRO A 42 -0.12 0.71 -1.76
N GLY A 43 0.47 1.16 -2.85
CA GLY A 43 -0.02 0.88 -4.19
C GLY A 43 0.98 1.23 -5.28
N MET A 44 0.64 0.82 -6.49
CA MET A 44 1.38 1.11 -7.71
C MET A 44 0.44 1.62 -8.78
N SER A 45 0.89 2.60 -9.55
CA SER A 45 0.14 3.10 -10.69
C SER A 45 0.93 2.96 -11.99
N ASN A 46 0.18 2.76 -13.07
CA ASN A 46 0.70 2.66 -14.42
C ASN A 46 0.64 3.98 -15.20
N GLY A 47 0.18 5.07 -14.56
CA GLY A 47 -0.01 6.37 -15.22
C GLY A 47 -1.10 6.38 -16.31
N THR A 48 -1.76 5.24 -16.60
CA THR A 48 -2.87 5.14 -17.55
C THR A 48 -4.24 5.19 -16.87
N GLY A 49 -4.28 5.09 -15.53
CA GLY A 49 -5.49 5.28 -14.73
C GLY A 49 -5.75 4.18 -13.70
N ASP A 50 -5.09 3.03 -13.82
CA ASP A 50 -5.23 1.95 -12.84
C ASP A 50 -4.28 2.17 -11.67
N LEU A 51 -4.80 1.95 -10.47
CA LEU A 51 -4.10 1.93 -9.20
C LEU A 51 -4.30 0.55 -8.58
N ILE A 52 -3.23 -0.25 -8.59
CA ILE A 52 -3.17 -1.53 -7.88
C ILE A 52 -2.76 -1.21 -6.45
N GLN A 53 -3.61 -1.54 -5.48
CA GLN A 53 -3.39 -1.13 -4.11
C GLN A 53 -3.95 -2.14 -3.11
N THR A 54 -3.37 -2.13 -1.92
CA THR A 54 -3.95 -2.82 -0.78
C THR A 54 -4.30 -1.78 0.25
N THR A 55 -5.54 -1.82 0.71
CA THR A 55 -6.03 -0.87 1.70
C THR A 55 -6.22 -1.58 3.03
N LEU A 56 -5.86 -0.87 4.10
CA LEU A 56 -6.35 -1.13 5.44
C LEU A 56 -7.32 -0.02 5.79
N GLU A 57 -8.54 -0.40 6.14
CA GLU A 57 -9.68 0.50 6.17
C GLU A 57 -10.34 0.52 7.55
N SER A 58 -10.73 1.71 7.95
CA SER A 58 -11.56 1.95 9.12
C SER A 58 -12.67 2.89 8.72
N TRP A 59 -13.90 2.38 8.77
CA TRP A 59 -15.14 3.07 8.40
C TRP A 59 -16.07 3.19 9.62
N PRO A 60 -17.19 3.94 9.53
CA PRO A 60 -18.18 3.98 10.61
C PRO A 60 -18.81 2.61 10.88
N ASP A 61 -18.95 1.78 9.83
CA ASP A 61 -19.34 0.37 9.93
C ASP A 61 -18.31 -0.51 9.21
N ASN A 62 -17.71 -1.45 9.96
CA ASN A 62 -16.72 -2.41 9.48
C ASN A 62 -17.26 -3.86 9.43
N SER A 63 -18.59 -4.03 9.57
CA SER A 63 -19.25 -5.34 9.55
C SER A 63 -19.04 -6.11 8.24
N TRP A 64 -18.74 -5.40 7.15
CA TRP A 64 -18.46 -5.96 5.83
C TRP A 64 -17.21 -6.86 5.78
N CYS A 65 -16.20 -6.62 6.63
CA CYS A 65 -15.04 -7.50 6.77
C CYS A 65 -15.03 -8.28 8.09
N GLY A 66 -15.92 -7.93 9.03
CA GLY A 66 -15.99 -8.53 10.36
C GLY A 66 -14.96 -7.98 11.37
N ALA A 67 -14.32 -6.84 11.08
CA ALA A 67 -13.38 -6.21 12.01
C ALA A 67 -14.09 -5.69 13.26
N LYS A 68 -13.44 -5.83 14.41
CA LYS A 68 -13.88 -5.29 15.70
C LYS A 68 -13.20 -3.94 15.97
N THR A 69 -13.67 -3.24 16.99
CA THR A 69 -13.06 -1.98 17.45
C THR A 69 -11.54 -2.11 17.61
N GLY A 70 -10.79 -1.19 17.00
CA GLY A 70 -9.33 -1.18 17.01
C GLY A 70 -8.65 -2.07 15.95
N GLN A 71 -9.43 -2.81 15.15
CA GLN A 71 -8.95 -3.59 14.02
C GLN A 71 -9.23 -2.89 12.69
N TRP A 72 -8.46 -3.26 11.68
CA TRP A 72 -8.60 -2.80 10.30
C TRP A 72 -9.27 -3.87 9.45
N CYS A 73 -10.12 -3.44 8.53
CA CYS A 73 -10.47 -4.25 7.38
C CYS A 73 -9.33 -4.21 6.36
N VAL A 74 -8.97 -5.34 5.77
CA VAL A 74 -7.88 -5.42 4.79
C VAL A 74 -8.42 -5.93 3.47
N ARG A 75 -8.12 -5.25 2.35
CA ARG A 75 -8.43 -5.77 1.01
C ARG A 75 -7.37 -5.41 -0.01
N ALA A 76 -7.00 -6.39 -0.83
CA ALA A 76 -6.35 -6.15 -2.11
C ALA A 76 -7.39 -5.62 -3.10
N SER A 77 -7.02 -4.63 -3.89
CA SER A 77 -7.99 -3.92 -4.71
C SER A 77 -7.34 -3.24 -5.93
N VAL A 78 -8.14 -2.98 -6.95
CA VAL A 78 -7.73 -2.20 -8.12
C VAL A 78 -8.76 -1.11 -8.36
N PHE A 79 -8.29 0.13 -8.39
CA PHE A 79 -9.10 1.27 -8.79
C PHE A 79 -8.75 1.66 -10.22
N GLY A 80 -9.74 1.95 -11.06
CA GLY A 80 -9.53 2.39 -12.44
C GLY A 80 -10.76 3.07 -13.02
N SER A 81 -10.83 3.19 -14.35
CA SER A 81 -12.01 3.80 -15.02
C SER A 81 -13.31 3.02 -14.79
N PHE A 82 -13.20 1.76 -14.37
CA PHE A 82 -14.30 0.87 -13.99
C PHE A 82 -14.75 1.05 -12.53
N GLY A 83 -14.12 1.96 -11.77
CA GLY A 83 -14.34 2.12 -10.34
C GLY A 83 -13.44 1.21 -9.51
N GLN A 84 -13.90 0.85 -8.31
CA GLN A 84 -13.18 0.01 -7.36
C GLN A 84 -13.54 -1.47 -7.57
N LEU A 85 -12.54 -2.31 -7.76
CA LEU A 85 -12.66 -3.77 -7.74
C LEU A 85 -11.89 -4.33 -6.55
N ASP A 86 -12.51 -5.23 -5.81
CA ASP A 86 -11.98 -5.73 -4.53
C ASP A 86 -11.82 -7.25 -4.53
N GLY A 87 -10.75 -7.70 -3.89
CA GLY A 87 -10.57 -9.09 -3.51
C GLY A 87 -11.34 -9.46 -2.25
N THR A 88 -11.09 -10.67 -1.75
CA THR A 88 -11.63 -11.12 -0.47
C THR A 88 -11.14 -10.24 0.67
N ALA A 89 -12.04 -9.76 1.52
CA ALA A 89 -11.67 -8.97 2.69
C ALA A 89 -11.15 -9.85 3.84
N GLY A 90 -10.24 -9.29 4.63
CA GLY A 90 -9.74 -9.87 5.87
C GLY A 90 -9.69 -8.85 7.00
N VAL A 91 -9.14 -9.27 8.14
CA VAL A 91 -9.00 -8.43 9.34
C VAL A 91 -7.56 -8.42 9.80
N ALA A 92 -7.04 -7.25 10.17
CA ALA A 92 -5.74 -7.10 10.80
C ALA A 92 -5.86 -6.29 12.10
N SER A 93 -5.12 -6.70 13.12
CA SER A 93 -4.97 -5.94 14.37
C SER A 93 -3.83 -4.93 14.23
N GLY A 94 -3.80 -3.93 15.11
CA GLY A 94 -2.81 -2.85 15.01
C GLY A 94 -1.33 -3.27 15.13
N THR A 95 -1.07 -4.43 15.71
CA THR A 95 0.27 -5.01 15.89
C THR A 95 0.61 -6.08 14.84
N ASP A 96 -0.33 -6.42 13.96
CA ASP A 96 -0.08 -7.42 12.92
C ASP A 96 0.95 -6.89 11.92
N GLN A 97 1.78 -7.81 11.44
CA GLN A 97 2.72 -7.54 10.35
C GLN A 97 2.04 -7.94 9.05
N VAL A 98 1.41 -6.98 8.37
CA VAL A 98 0.66 -7.21 7.14
C VAL A 98 1.64 -7.15 5.96
N LYS A 99 2.07 -8.32 5.49
CA LYS A 99 2.91 -8.46 4.29
C LYS A 99 2.04 -8.35 3.05
N ILE A 100 2.35 -7.36 2.23
CA ILE A 100 1.66 -7.04 0.99
C ILE A 100 2.64 -7.28 -0.15
N GLN A 101 2.25 -8.12 -1.12
CA GLN A 101 3.05 -8.44 -2.29
C GLN A 101 2.24 -8.22 -3.55
N TYR A 102 2.82 -7.48 -4.49
CA TYR A 102 2.34 -7.32 -5.86
C TYR A 102 3.30 -8.00 -6.83
N THR A 103 2.76 -8.77 -7.77
CA THR A 103 3.54 -9.51 -8.77
C THR A 103 2.89 -9.35 -10.13
N LEU A 104 3.68 -8.93 -11.13
CA LEU A 104 3.30 -9.04 -12.53
C LEU A 104 3.49 -10.49 -12.96
N GLU A 105 2.41 -11.10 -13.42
CA GLU A 105 2.39 -12.50 -13.84
C GLU A 105 3.14 -12.72 -15.16
N SER A 106 3.38 -13.98 -15.50
CA SER A 106 4.14 -14.36 -16.71
C SER A 106 3.48 -13.97 -18.02
N ASP A 107 2.18 -13.68 -18.01
CA ASP A 107 1.44 -13.14 -19.16
C ASP A 107 1.79 -11.67 -19.45
N GLN A 108 2.55 -11.02 -18.56
CA GLN A 108 2.93 -9.60 -18.63
C GLN A 108 1.73 -8.65 -18.69
N GLU A 109 0.60 -9.03 -18.11
CA GLU A 109 -0.63 -8.24 -18.12
C GLU A 109 -1.34 -8.28 -16.76
N THR A 110 -1.40 -9.48 -16.17
CA THR A 110 -2.10 -9.73 -14.91
C THR A 110 -1.20 -9.35 -13.73
N TRP A 111 -1.78 -8.62 -12.80
CA TRP A 111 -1.17 -8.36 -11.51
C TRP A 111 -1.88 -9.13 -10.41
N THR A 112 -1.12 -9.93 -9.68
CA THR A 112 -1.60 -10.60 -8.47
C THR A 112 -1.13 -9.84 -7.24
N GLN A 113 -2.08 -9.60 -6.36
CA GLN A 113 -1.88 -9.04 -5.03
C GLN A 113 -2.10 -10.15 -4.02
N THR A 114 -1.14 -10.36 -3.12
CA THR A 114 -1.25 -11.32 -2.02
C THR A 114 -0.93 -10.63 -0.71
N VAL A 115 -1.88 -10.67 0.21
CA VAL A 115 -1.80 -10.01 1.51
C VAL A 115 -1.86 -11.07 2.59
N THR A 116 -0.84 -11.13 3.42
CA THR A 116 -0.69 -12.17 4.46
C THR A 116 -0.27 -11.55 5.78
N ASN A 117 -0.57 -12.22 6.89
CA ASN A 117 0.10 -11.94 8.14
C ASN A 117 1.50 -12.58 8.10
N ALA A 118 2.55 -11.77 8.17
CA ALA A 118 3.94 -12.19 8.02
C ALA A 118 4.42 -13.15 9.13
N VAL A 119 3.78 -13.12 10.29
CA VAL A 119 4.13 -13.96 11.44
C VAL A 119 3.40 -15.30 11.39
N THR A 120 2.09 -15.28 11.14
CA THR A 120 1.26 -16.50 11.17
C THR A 120 1.15 -17.19 9.82
N GLY A 121 1.46 -16.50 8.72
CA GLY A 121 1.27 -16.98 7.35
C GLY A 121 -0.19 -16.96 6.88
N ALA A 122 -1.13 -16.46 7.70
CA ALA A 122 -2.54 -16.43 7.33
C ALA A 122 -2.77 -15.51 6.12
N LEU A 123 -3.52 -15.99 5.13
CA LEU A 123 -3.99 -15.19 4.01
C LEU A 123 -5.07 -14.21 4.51
N LEU A 124 -4.85 -12.92 4.30
CA LEU A 124 -5.77 -11.85 4.67
C LEU A 124 -6.59 -11.38 3.48
N SER A 125 -5.96 -11.27 2.30
CA SER A 125 -6.63 -10.89 1.06
C SER A 125 -5.82 -11.32 -0.15
N THR A 126 -6.50 -11.53 -1.28
CA THR A 126 -5.87 -11.74 -2.58
C THR A 126 -6.77 -11.20 -3.68
N TYR A 127 -6.16 -10.66 -4.73
CA TYR A 127 -6.88 -10.24 -5.92
C TYR A 127 -5.95 -10.25 -7.13
N SER A 128 -6.47 -10.67 -8.29
CA SER A 128 -5.73 -10.66 -9.55
C SER A 128 -6.55 -9.97 -10.61
N HIS A 129 -5.92 -9.08 -11.38
CA HIS A 129 -6.57 -8.31 -12.43
C HIS A 129 -5.61 -7.97 -13.56
N ALA A 130 -6.10 -7.94 -14.80
CA ALA A 130 -5.36 -7.48 -15.97
C ALA A 130 -5.32 -5.95 -15.99
N SER A 131 -4.16 -5.38 -15.64
CA SER A 131 -3.96 -3.92 -15.50
C SER A 131 -2.71 -3.42 -16.26
N GLY A 132 -2.20 -4.25 -17.16
CA GLY A 132 -1.05 -3.96 -18.01
C GLY A 132 0.31 -3.97 -17.31
N PRO A 133 1.41 -4.08 -18.07
CA PRO A 133 2.77 -4.16 -17.52
C PRO A 133 3.36 -2.79 -17.15
N TYR A 134 2.60 -1.71 -17.06
CA TYR A 134 3.18 -0.36 -17.04
C TYR A 134 3.27 0.30 -15.67
N MET A 135 3.19 -0.47 -14.58
CA MET A 135 3.38 0.05 -13.23
C MET A 135 4.79 0.65 -13.09
N ARG A 136 4.88 1.96 -12.86
CA ARG A 136 6.16 2.70 -12.82
C ARG A 136 6.32 3.52 -11.55
N GLY A 137 5.24 3.74 -10.82
CA GLY A 137 5.26 4.37 -9.51
C GLY A 137 4.93 3.36 -8.42
N TYR A 138 5.55 3.53 -7.27
CA TYR A 138 5.16 2.91 -6.01
C TYR A 138 4.90 4.02 -5.00
N GLY A 139 3.89 3.87 -4.16
CA GLY A 139 3.66 4.81 -3.07
C GLY A 139 2.96 4.17 -1.89
N THR A 140 2.93 4.92 -0.80
CA THR A 140 2.19 4.62 0.41
C THR A 140 1.71 5.91 1.06
N GLY A 141 0.57 5.86 1.74
CA GLY A 141 0.06 7.01 2.47
C GLY A 141 -1.14 6.70 3.36
N THR A 142 -1.58 7.75 4.03
CA THR A 142 -2.83 7.81 4.78
C THR A 142 -3.80 8.75 4.07
N GLU A 143 -5.01 8.27 3.81
CA GLU A 143 -6.06 9.00 3.11
C GLU A 143 -7.33 8.99 3.96
N CYS A 144 -8.03 10.11 3.96
CA CYS A 144 -9.18 10.36 4.81
C CYS A 144 -10.31 10.99 4.02
N ASP A 145 -11.34 10.19 3.80
CA ASP A 145 -12.49 10.56 2.99
C ASP A 145 -13.69 10.85 3.87
N ASN A 146 -14.59 11.68 3.33
CA ASN A 146 -15.85 12.04 3.98
C ASN A 146 -15.71 12.65 5.40
N GLY A 147 -14.56 13.23 5.71
CA GLY A 147 -14.29 13.82 7.02
C GLY A 147 -14.10 12.76 8.11
N CYS A 148 -13.33 11.72 7.77
CA CYS A 148 -12.92 10.68 8.68
C CYS A 148 -12.18 11.28 9.91
N SER A 149 -12.16 10.52 10.99
CA SER A 149 -11.22 10.69 12.09
C SER A 149 -9.89 10.07 11.65
N GLY A 150 -8.81 10.84 11.71
CA GLY A 150 -7.49 10.40 11.28
C GLY A 150 -6.89 9.28 12.14
N THR A 151 -5.66 8.88 11.83
CA THR A 151 -5.00 7.78 12.55
C THR A 151 -4.65 8.19 13.99
N VAL A 152 -4.78 7.23 14.92
CA VAL A 152 -4.46 7.43 16.35
C VAL A 152 -3.05 6.97 16.71
N ALA A 153 -2.33 6.38 15.77
CA ALA A 153 -0.98 5.86 15.91
C ALA A 153 -0.17 6.12 14.64
N ALA A 154 1.15 6.00 14.73
CA ALA A 154 2.02 6.00 13.56
C ALA A 154 1.94 4.67 12.82
N GLN A 155 2.16 4.71 11.50
CA GLN A 155 2.26 3.54 10.64
C GLN A 155 3.73 3.28 10.31
N THR A 156 4.10 2.02 10.20
CA THR A 156 5.46 1.64 9.79
C THR A 156 5.41 0.62 8.67
N TYR A 157 6.10 0.91 7.55
CA TYR A 157 6.32 -0.03 6.47
C TYR A 157 7.77 -0.50 6.54
N GLN A 158 7.96 -1.80 6.64
CA GLN A 158 9.26 -2.44 6.80
C GLN A 158 9.61 -3.27 5.58
N ASN A 159 10.91 -3.35 5.29
CA ASN A 159 11.46 -4.22 4.26
C ASN A 159 10.76 -4.06 2.90
N THR A 160 10.54 -2.80 2.49
CA THR A 160 9.98 -2.52 1.18
C THR A 160 11.01 -2.89 0.13
N VAL A 161 10.66 -3.75 -0.83
CA VAL A 161 11.51 -4.12 -1.96
C VAL A 161 10.73 -3.96 -3.25
N ILE A 162 11.30 -3.22 -4.20
CA ILE A 162 10.73 -2.96 -5.52
C ILE A 162 11.71 -3.52 -6.55
N THR A 163 11.22 -4.42 -7.40
CA THR A 163 12.00 -5.02 -8.49
C THR A 163 11.50 -4.50 -9.82
N LEU A 164 12.42 -3.96 -10.62
CA LEU A 164 12.19 -3.47 -11.96
C LEU A 164 12.47 -4.56 -13.00
N ALA A 165 11.84 -4.48 -14.17
CA ALA A 165 12.12 -5.35 -15.31
C ALA A 165 13.56 -5.15 -15.82
N SER A 166 14.02 -3.90 -15.84
CA SER A 166 15.37 -3.48 -16.24
C SER A 166 15.92 -2.45 -15.26
N ALA A 167 17.23 -2.30 -15.23
CA ALA A 167 17.89 -1.36 -14.34
C ALA A 167 17.47 0.09 -14.61
N ASP A 168 17.16 0.82 -13.54
CA ASP A 168 17.05 2.28 -13.52
C ASP A 168 17.78 2.80 -12.30
N THR A 169 19.02 3.27 -12.50
CA THR A 169 19.85 3.82 -11.42
C THR A 169 19.34 5.16 -10.88
N THR A 170 18.39 5.79 -11.56
CA THR A 170 17.82 7.09 -11.18
C THR A 170 16.51 6.98 -10.39
N PHE A 171 15.93 5.77 -10.27
CA PHE A 171 14.62 5.59 -9.63
C PHE A 171 14.60 6.10 -8.18
N GLY A 172 15.60 5.78 -7.36
CA GLY A 172 15.66 6.28 -5.98
C GLY A 172 15.73 7.81 -5.83
N SER A 173 16.17 8.53 -6.86
CA SER A 173 16.21 10.00 -6.86
C SER A 173 14.83 10.65 -7.06
N THR A 174 13.81 9.84 -7.39
CA THR A 174 12.42 10.29 -7.55
C THR A 174 11.64 10.29 -6.24
N LEU A 175 12.27 9.93 -5.12
CA LEU A 175 11.62 9.81 -3.83
C LEU A 175 11.03 11.16 -3.37
N VAL A 176 9.75 11.15 -3.01
CA VAL A 176 9.05 12.31 -2.43
C VAL A 176 8.42 11.90 -1.10
N LEU A 177 8.44 12.82 -0.13
CA LEU A 177 7.85 12.68 1.19
C LEU A 177 6.85 13.79 1.45
N SER A 178 5.83 13.50 2.27
CA SER A 178 4.89 14.49 2.77
C SER A 178 4.47 14.18 4.21
N GLY A 179 3.80 15.13 4.87
CA GLY A 179 3.12 14.92 6.15
C GLY A 179 4.00 14.38 7.28
N GLY A 180 5.28 14.79 7.33
CA GLY A 180 6.21 14.35 8.36
C GLY A 180 6.72 12.91 8.21
N THR A 181 6.42 12.25 7.10
CA THR A 181 6.95 10.90 6.79
C THR A 181 8.47 10.92 6.75
N THR A 182 9.08 9.88 7.31
CA THR A 182 10.52 9.64 7.25
C THR A 182 10.81 8.24 6.73
N TYR A 183 12.03 8.01 6.23
CA TYR A 183 12.47 6.68 5.81
C TYR A 183 13.94 6.47 6.16
N THR A 184 14.36 5.21 6.20
CA THR A 184 15.77 4.82 6.35
C THR A 184 16.13 3.70 5.39
N GLY A 185 17.42 3.61 5.03
CA GLY A 185 17.97 2.48 4.28
C GLY A 185 17.47 2.36 2.85
N LEU A 186 17.21 3.48 2.15
CA LEU A 186 17.03 3.43 0.68
C LEU A 186 18.35 3.03 0.03
N VAL A 187 18.36 1.87 -0.62
CA VAL A 187 19.53 1.33 -1.33
C VAL A 187 19.09 0.68 -2.64
N SER A 188 20.03 0.58 -3.58
CA SER A 188 19.83 -0.20 -4.82
C SER A 188 20.84 -1.33 -4.91
N SER A 189 20.43 -2.39 -5.60
CA SER A 189 21.28 -3.54 -5.94
C SER A 189 20.99 -3.98 -7.38
N GLN A 190 21.79 -4.94 -7.88
CA GLN A 190 21.69 -5.44 -9.26
C GLN A 190 21.72 -4.30 -10.30
N GLY A 191 22.61 -3.31 -10.10
CA GLY A 191 22.78 -2.19 -11.01
C GLY A 191 21.60 -1.22 -11.08
N GLY A 192 20.71 -1.18 -10.07
CA GLY A 192 19.51 -0.34 -10.08
C GLY A 192 18.24 -1.08 -10.55
N LYS A 193 18.29 -2.42 -10.63
CA LYS A 193 17.12 -3.25 -10.90
C LYS A 193 16.28 -3.52 -9.65
N VAL A 194 16.92 -3.66 -8.49
CA VAL A 194 16.25 -3.91 -7.21
C VAL A 194 16.50 -2.74 -6.27
N TRP A 195 15.43 -2.17 -5.73
CA TRP A 195 15.45 -1.08 -4.78
C TRP A 195 14.85 -1.54 -3.47
N SER A 196 15.45 -1.14 -2.36
CA SER A 196 14.98 -1.51 -1.03
C SER A 196 14.93 -0.29 -0.12
N ILE A 197 13.91 -0.23 0.74
CA ILE A 197 13.80 0.72 1.84
C ILE A 197 13.63 -0.11 3.11
N ALA A 198 14.53 0.07 4.07
CA ALA A 198 14.51 -0.70 5.31
C ALA A 198 13.26 -0.39 6.14
N SER A 199 12.96 0.90 6.30
CA SER A 199 11.82 1.38 7.08
C SER A 199 11.27 2.68 6.54
N ILE A 200 9.95 2.81 6.54
CA ILE A 200 9.18 4.04 6.29
C ILE A 200 8.30 4.25 7.52
N SER A 201 8.37 5.43 8.12
CA SER A 201 7.55 5.81 9.27
C SER A 201 6.64 6.97 8.89
N ILE A 202 5.33 6.75 8.95
CA ILE A 202 4.30 7.77 8.72
C ILE A 202 3.71 8.16 10.09
N PRO A 203 3.77 9.45 10.49
CA PRO A 203 3.19 9.88 11.76
C PRO A 203 1.67 9.78 11.75
N ALA A 204 1.07 9.79 12.95
CA ALA A 204 -0.38 9.86 13.08
C ALA A 204 -0.94 11.10 12.38
N MET A 205 -2.04 10.92 11.65
CA MET A 205 -2.83 11.99 11.03
C MET A 205 -3.82 12.52 12.07
N THR A 206 -3.51 13.68 12.65
CA THR A 206 -4.33 14.34 13.69
C THR A 206 -5.16 15.49 13.13
#